data_AF-A0AA96NTU1-F1
#
_entry.id   AF-A0AA96NTU1-F1
#
_cell.length_a   1.000
_cell.length_b   1.000
_cell.length_c   1.000
_cell.angle_alpha   90.00
_cell.angle_beta   90.00
_cell.angle_gamma   90.00
#
_symmetry.space_group_name_H-M   'P 1'
#
loop_
_entity.id
_entity.type
_entity.pdbx_description
1 polymer ?
#
loop_
_entity_poly.entity_id
_entity_poly.type
_entity_poly.pdbx_seq_one_letter_code
_entity_poly.pdbx_strand_id
1 'polypeptide(L)'
;MKVYYRPGHDWLERDEEFAKKVLNNPKSHWVMDTKHDVLCVVKLGNHISAVRFLAKHFYGLDRIYREDIPKWQEIISKNMIFYNAMVNEADHYARHLPRKYRGI
;
A
#
# COMPACT_ATOMS: atom_id res chain seq x y z
N MET A 1 -15.58 -1.08 -3.95
CA MET A 1 -14.14 -1.33 -3.99
C MET A 1 -13.49 -0.63 -5.18
N LYS A 2 -12.51 0.25 -4.92
CA LYS A 2 -11.67 0.86 -5.97
C LYS A 2 -10.46 -0.02 -6.24
N VAL A 3 -10.02 -0.12 -7.49
CA VAL A 3 -8.93 -1.03 -7.86
C VAL A 3 -7.88 -0.25 -8.62
N TYR A 4 -6.64 -0.32 -8.16
CA TYR A 4 -5.51 0.33 -8.81
C TYR A 4 -4.46 -0.71 -9.16
N TYR A 5 -4.05 -0.76 -10.41
CA TYR A 5 -3.03 -1.66 -10.91
C TYR A 5 -1.77 -0.90 -11.30
N ARG A 6 -0.61 -1.42 -10.89
CA ARG A 6 0.70 -0.85 -11.21
C ARG A 6 1.51 -1.77 -12.13
N PRO A 7 1.36 -1.66 -13.47
CA PRO A 7 2.16 -2.43 -14.43
C PRO A 7 3.63 -1.96 -14.51
N GLY A 8 3.92 -0.73 -14.10
CA GLY A 8 5.23 -0.10 -14.17
C GLY A 8 5.39 0.96 -13.08
N HIS A 9 5.59 2.22 -13.46
CA HIS A 9 5.69 3.32 -12.48
C HIS A 9 4.33 3.94 -12.14
N ASP A 10 3.38 3.93 -13.07
CA ASP A 10 2.07 4.56 -12.95
C ASP A 10 1.01 3.64 -12.34
N TRP A 11 0.03 4.28 -11.69
CA TRP A 11 -1.18 3.63 -11.16
C TRP A 11 -2.33 3.86 -12.11
N LEU A 12 -2.98 2.77 -12.50
CA LEU A 12 -4.14 2.80 -13.37
C LEU A 12 -5.35 2.26 -12.64
N GLU A 13 -6.44 3.02 -12.65
CA GLU A 13 -7.71 2.54 -12.12
C GLU A 13 -8.24 1.39 -12.98
N ARG A 14 -8.91 0.43 -12.34
CA ARG A 14 -9.45 -0.79 -12.94
C ARG A 14 -10.84 -1.08 -12.40
N ASP A 15 -11.58 -1.87 -13.16
CA ASP A 15 -12.93 -2.29 -12.83
C ASP A 15 -12.97 -3.48 -11.86
N GLU A 16 -14.19 -3.83 -11.47
CA GLU A 16 -14.48 -4.96 -10.57
C GLU A 16 -14.16 -6.32 -11.21
N GLU A 17 -14.27 -6.46 -12.54
CA GLU A 17 -13.95 -7.72 -13.23
C GLU A 17 -12.46 -8.02 -13.12
N PHE A 18 -11.62 -7.00 -13.30
CA PHE A 18 -10.18 -7.09 -13.06
C PHE A 18 -9.89 -7.47 -11.60
N ALA A 19 -10.59 -6.88 -10.64
CA ALA A 19 -10.44 -7.23 -9.22
C ALA A 19 -10.73 -8.71 -8.96
N LYS A 20 -11.85 -9.22 -9.48
CA LYS A 20 -12.24 -10.64 -9.36
C LYS A 20 -11.17 -11.55 -9.96
N LYS A 21 -10.66 -11.23 -11.15
CA LYS A 21 -9.57 -11.98 -11.79
C LYS A 21 -8.31 -12.01 -10.93
N VAL A 22 -7.94 -10.89 -10.31
CA VAL A 22 -6.77 -10.79 -9.43
C VAL A 22 -6.97 -11.59 -8.15
N LEU A 23 -8.11 -11.43 -7.47
CA LEU A 23 -8.41 -12.11 -6.21
C LEU A 23 -8.52 -13.63 -6.38
N ASN A 24 -8.97 -14.11 -7.54
CA ASN A 24 -9.02 -15.54 -7.87
C ASN A 24 -7.66 -16.08 -8.38
N ASN A 25 -6.67 -15.22 -8.61
CA ASN A 25 -5.35 -15.63 -9.09
C ASN A 25 -4.37 -15.76 -7.91
N PRO A 26 -3.95 -16.99 -7.54
CA PRO A 26 -3.06 -17.21 -6.41
C PRO A 26 -1.63 -16.72 -6.65
N LYS A 27 -1.26 -16.34 -7.88
CA LYS A 27 0.04 -15.75 -8.22
C LYS A 27 0.02 -14.22 -8.19
N SER A 28 -1.11 -13.61 -7.85
CA SER A 28 -1.21 -12.16 -7.76
C SER A 28 -0.50 -11.61 -6.53
N HIS A 29 -0.11 -10.34 -6.59
CA HIS A 29 0.47 -9.63 -5.46
C HIS A 29 -0.34 -8.35 -5.26
N TRP A 30 -0.87 -8.15 -4.05
CA TRP A 30 -1.71 -6.99 -3.79
C TRP A 30 -1.68 -6.56 -2.33
N VAL A 31 -2.10 -5.32 -2.10
CA VAL A 31 -2.39 -4.73 -0.79
C VAL A 31 -3.83 -4.25 -0.82
N MET A 32 -4.64 -4.68 0.14
CA MET A 32 -6.00 -4.19 0.34
C MET A 32 -6.01 -3.22 1.52
N ASP A 33 -6.57 -2.04 1.33
CA ASP A 33 -6.96 -1.14 2.42
C ASP A 33 -8.45 -1.33 2.73
N THR A 34 -8.74 -1.93 3.88
CA THR A 34 -10.10 -2.23 4.33
C THR A 34 -10.85 -0.98 4.78
N LYS A 35 -10.17 0.07 5.21
CA LYS A 35 -10.80 1.32 5.67
C LYS A 35 -11.39 2.12 4.52
N HIS A 36 -10.67 2.16 3.40
CA HIS A 36 -11.08 2.92 2.21
C HIS A 36 -11.68 2.05 1.09
N ASP A 37 -11.73 0.72 1.30
CA ASP A 37 -12.19 -0.26 0.32
C ASP A 37 -11.42 -0.16 -1.02
N VAL A 38 -10.09 -0.19 -0.92
CA VAL A 38 -9.16 -0.01 -2.06
C VAL A 38 -8.23 -1.21 -2.22
N LEU A 39 -8.24 -1.82 -3.40
CA LEU A 39 -7.34 -2.89 -3.80
C LEU A 39 -6.21 -2.35 -4.68
N CYS A 40 -4.98 -2.42 -4.19
CA CYS A 40 -3.77 -2.06 -4.94
C CYS A 40 -3.05 -3.32 -5.43
N VAL A 41 -3.04 -3.53 -6.74
CA VAL A 41 -2.42 -4.68 -7.40
C VAL A 41 -1.04 -4.31 -7.92
N VAL A 42 -0.05 -5.11 -7.55
CA VAL A 42 1.37 -4.85 -7.83
C VAL A 42 2.05 -6.08 -8.44
N LYS A 43 3.28 -5.89 -8.91
CA LYS A 43 4.19 -6.99 -9.24
C LYS A 43 4.94 -7.47 -7.99
N LEU A 44 5.52 -8.66 -8.07
CA LEU A 44 6.38 -9.23 -7.03
C LEU A 44 7.39 -8.18 -6.51
N GLY A 45 7.50 -8.07 -5.18
CA GLY A 45 8.45 -7.18 -4.51
C GLY A 45 8.05 -5.70 -4.46
N ASN A 46 6.85 -5.32 -4.92
CA ASN A 46 6.47 -3.91 -5.09
C ASN A 46 5.33 -3.43 -4.16
N HIS A 47 5.01 -4.18 -3.10
CA HIS A 47 3.99 -3.82 -2.11
C HIS A 47 4.26 -2.49 -1.41
N ILE A 48 5.53 -2.11 -1.21
CA ILE A 48 5.89 -0.81 -0.63
C ILE A 48 5.33 0.35 -1.45
N SER A 49 5.28 0.19 -2.78
CA SER A 49 4.71 1.22 -3.65
C SER A 49 3.20 1.34 -3.48
N ALA A 50 2.50 0.22 -3.23
CA ALA A 50 1.08 0.23 -2.88
C ALA A 50 0.83 0.96 -1.57
N VAL A 51 1.62 0.66 -0.52
CA VAL A 51 1.50 1.34 0.77
C VAL A 51 1.75 2.84 0.62
N ARG A 52 2.78 3.24 -0.15
CA ARG A 52 3.05 4.66 -0.44
C ARG A 52 1.91 5.33 -1.19
N PHE A 53 1.31 4.65 -2.17
CA PHE A 53 0.17 5.15 -2.91
C PHE A 53 -1.05 5.34 -2.00
N LEU A 54 -1.41 4.31 -1.22
CA LEU A 54 -2.51 4.35 -0.26
C LEU A 54 -2.32 5.49 0.74
N ALA A 55 -1.13 5.56 1.36
CA ALA A 55 -0.82 6.59 2.33
C ALA A 55 -0.97 8.00 1.76
N LYS A 56 -0.43 8.25 0.55
CA LYS A 56 -0.50 9.56 -0.09
C LYS A 56 -1.93 9.94 -0.49
N HIS A 57 -2.64 9.03 -1.16
CA HIS A 57 -3.90 9.35 -1.82
C HIS A 57 -5.13 9.22 -0.91
N PHE A 58 -5.08 8.39 0.12
CA PHE A 58 -6.24 8.11 0.98
C PHE A 58 -6.04 8.54 2.44
N TYR A 59 -4.79 8.63 2.90
CA TYR A 59 -4.48 9.10 4.26
C TYR A 59 -3.83 10.49 4.30
N GLY A 60 -3.69 11.16 3.15
CA GLY A 60 -3.13 12.51 3.06
C GLY A 60 -1.64 12.59 3.45
N LEU A 61 -0.91 11.49 3.36
CA LEU A 61 0.50 11.47 3.68
C LEU A 61 1.33 12.11 2.58
N ASP A 62 1.70 13.37 2.77
CA ASP A 62 2.73 14.00 1.94
C ASP A 62 4.13 13.87 2.55
N ARG A 63 4.24 13.86 3.90
CA ARG A 63 5.53 13.85 4.65
C ARG A 63 5.41 13.12 5.97
N ILE A 64 6.49 12.43 6.36
CA ILE A 64 6.56 11.64 7.60
C ILE A 64 7.74 12.10 8.42
N TYR A 65 7.47 12.44 9.68
CA TYR A 65 8.51 12.64 10.67
C TYR A 65 8.76 11.35 11.44
N ARG A 66 9.90 11.27 12.12
CA ARG A 66 10.24 10.10 12.94
C ARG A 66 9.20 9.87 14.05
N GLU A 67 8.64 10.95 14.59
CA GLU A 67 7.56 10.91 15.59
C GLU A 67 6.24 10.30 15.05
N ASP A 68 6.00 10.32 13.74
CA ASP A 68 4.79 9.77 13.13
C ASP A 68 4.88 8.26 12.86
N ILE A 69 6.06 7.64 13.00
CA ILE A 69 6.26 6.21 12.71
C ILE A 69 5.28 5.32 13.46
N PRO A 70 5.04 5.48 14.79
CA PRO A 70 4.07 4.66 15.52
C PRO A 70 2.65 4.76 14.95
N LYS A 71 2.23 5.96 14.54
CA LYS A 71 0.93 6.19 13.91
C LYS A 71 0.82 5.45 12.57
N TRP A 72 1.88 5.47 11.75
CA TRP A 72 1.89 4.74 10.48
C TRP A 72 1.92 3.23 10.66
N GLN A 73 2.64 2.73 11.65
CA GLN A 73 2.60 1.32 12.02
C GLN A 73 1.18 0.89 12.39
N GLU A 74 0.48 1.69 13.19
CA GLU A 74 -0.91 1.43 13.58
C GLU A 74 -1.87 1.46 12.38
N ILE A 75 -1.75 2.45 11.50
CA ILE A 75 -2.60 2.54 10.30
C ILE A 75 -2.41 1.32 9.41
N ILE A 76 -1.16 0.92 9.16
CA ILE A 76 -0.84 -0.21 8.29
C ILE A 76 -1.33 -1.51 8.94
N SER A 77 -1.06 -1.73 10.23
CA SER A 77 -1.45 -2.97 10.92
C SER A 77 -2.96 -3.15 11.04
N LYS A 78 -3.71 -2.06 11.25
CA LYS A 78 -5.17 -2.13 11.42
C LYS A 78 -5.94 -2.22 10.11
N ASN A 79 -5.46 -1.54 9.06
CA ASN A 79 -6.26 -1.32 7.85
C ASN A 79 -5.74 -2.08 6.61
N MET A 80 -4.48 -2.52 6.59
CA MET A 80 -3.88 -3.08 5.37
C MET A 80 -3.69 -4.59 5.45
N ILE A 81 -4.18 -5.28 4.41
CA ILE A 81 -3.97 -6.72 4.22
C ILE A 81 -3.01 -6.91 3.05
N PHE A 82 -1.98 -7.72 3.27
CA PHE A 82 -0.95 -8.01 2.27
C PHE A 82 -1.11 -9.44 1.76
N TYR A 83 -1.07 -9.62 0.44
CA TYR A 83 -1.12 -10.93 -0.20
C TYR A 83 0.12 -11.19 -1.05
N ASN A 84 0.69 -12.39 -0.91
CA ASN A 84 1.96 -12.79 -1.52
C ASN A 84 3.08 -11.74 -1.36
N ALA A 85 3.16 -11.13 -0.17
CA ALA A 85 4.23 -10.22 0.18
C ALA A 85 5.35 -10.99 0.90
N MET A 86 6.61 -10.71 0.54
CA MET A 86 7.76 -11.26 1.27
C MET A 86 7.89 -10.69 2.68
N VAL A 87 7.35 -9.49 2.90
CA VAL A 87 7.27 -8.83 4.20
C VAL A 87 5.86 -8.25 4.34
N ASN A 88 5.22 -8.48 5.48
CA ASN A 88 3.88 -7.97 5.80
C ASN A 88 3.86 -7.19 7.13
N GLU A 89 5.02 -6.98 7.75
CA GLU A 89 5.10 -6.27 9.03
C GLU A 89 4.95 -4.76 8.84
N ALA A 90 4.08 -4.15 9.66
CA ALA A 90 3.81 -2.72 9.62
C ALA A 90 5.06 -1.87 9.92
N ASP A 91 5.97 -2.36 10.79
CA ASP A 91 7.24 -1.70 11.08
C ASP A 91 8.14 -1.57 9.85
N HIS A 92 8.24 -2.65 9.05
CA HIS A 92 8.99 -2.62 7.80
C HIS A 92 8.44 -1.52 6.89
N TYR A 93 7.13 -1.51 6.62
CA TYR A 93 6.55 -0.53 5.71
C TYR A 93 6.65 0.90 6.23
N ALA A 94 6.31 1.14 7.51
CA ALA A 94 6.36 2.47 8.11
C ALA A 94 7.78 3.07 8.05
N ARG A 95 8.82 2.25 8.18
CA ARG A 95 10.22 2.70 8.07
C ARG A 95 10.65 3.06 6.65
N HIS A 96 10.08 2.43 5.62
CA HIS A 96 10.44 2.63 4.21
C HIS A 96 9.55 3.65 3.49
N LEU A 97 8.51 4.15 4.15
CA LEU A 97 7.77 5.29 3.65
C LEU A 97 8.67 6.55 3.59
N PRO A 98 8.46 7.48 2.62
CA PRO A 98 9.37 8.59 2.36
C PRO A 98 9.54 9.52 3.57
N ARG A 99 10.76 9.57 4.11
CA ARG A 99 11.14 10.40 5.26
C ARG A 99 11.66 11.76 4.82
N LYS A 100 11.39 12.79 5.62
CA LYS A 100 12.18 14.02 5.61
C LYS A 100 12.87 14.14 6.96
N TYR A 101 14.20 14.26 6.95
CA TYR A 101 14.91 14.71 8.14
C TYR A 101 14.56 16.19 8.34
N ARG A 102 14.15 16.59 9.55
CA ARG A 102 14.22 18.03 9.87
C ARG A 102 15.68 18.41 9.67
N GLY A 103 15.94 19.32 8.74
CA GLY A 103 17.27 19.89 8.61
C GLY A 103 17.68 20.37 10.00
N ILE A 104 18.87 19.94 10.41
CA ILE A 104 19.56 20.54 11.55
C ILE A 104 19.91 21.96 11.15
#